data_AF-A0A966KR24-F1
#
_entry.id   AF-A0A966KR24-F1
#
_cell.length_a   1.000
_cell.length_b   1.000
_cell.length_c   1.000
_cell.angle_alpha   90.00
_cell.angle_beta   90.00
_cell.angle_gamma   90.00
#
_symmetry.space_group_name_H-M   'P 1'
#
loop_
_entity.id
_entity.type
_entity.pdbx_description
1 polymer ?
#
loop_
_entity_poly.entity_id
_entity_poly.type
_entity_poly.pdbx_seq_one_letter_code
_entity_poly.pdbx_strand_id
1 'polypeptide(L)'
;PRLSYDVLEKAFAGERHSTLQHIGAGDLIRCLVPVRKVGSRPLGVVVVSTYIPVSLKNKVGEIASVFDDYKETNPLKYPMKTTYLVILIMITLVLLFTAIWLGLFMARELTDPVERLVAGAQAISAGDLDFSVDEGGQDEIGVLVQSFNRMTRDLKDNRARLVQASEDLERRRLELEAILTNVGTGVIAIDNEGLLTTFNRAASALLDIAPSEVLWRSYREVFQGTHPVLTDVLDHALSALNSGQPVREESTQLHVKRDSGVHVYSVVAKPLRESGTNWGAVVVIDGQVVARRHNQREELQDPTAHAELLAIRDAATAVGSWRLDEATVVVTLEPCAMCAGTMVNARVGRLVFGARSLDNGACGSLYQLGSDPRLNHEFATIADVRAAECGDLLSSYFAGLR
;
A
#
# COMPACT_ATOMS: atom_id res chain seq x y z
N PRO A 1 29.19 109.56 20.94
CA PRO A 1 29.13 110.26 19.63
C PRO A 1 27.77 110.93 19.37
N ARG A 2 27.83 112.10 18.73
CA ARG A 2 26.66 112.91 18.35
C ARG A 2 25.93 112.26 17.17
N LEU A 3 24.60 112.41 17.12
CA LEU A 3 23.78 112.05 15.97
C LEU A 3 24.04 113.03 14.83
N SER A 4 24.02 112.56 13.58
CA SER A 4 24.11 113.46 12.44
C SER A 4 22.86 114.34 12.36
N TYR A 5 23.06 115.56 11.87
CA TYR A 5 21.99 116.55 11.75
C TYR A 5 20.85 116.04 10.85
N ASP A 6 21.18 115.40 9.73
CA ASP A 6 20.20 114.82 8.78
C ASP A 6 19.27 113.77 9.43
N VAL A 7 19.79 112.94 10.32
CA VAL A 7 18.98 111.92 11.02
C VAL A 7 18.01 112.56 12.02
N LEU A 8 18.45 113.63 12.68
CA LEU A 8 17.57 114.40 13.57
C LEU A 8 16.51 115.15 12.77
N GLU A 9 16.87 115.77 11.65
CA GLU A 9 15.95 116.50 10.79
C GLU A 9 14.81 115.60 10.28
N LYS A 10 15.13 114.39 9.79
CA LYS A 10 14.13 113.39 9.39
C LYS A 10 13.22 112.97 10.54
N ALA A 11 13.78 112.79 11.73
CA ALA A 11 12.98 112.47 12.91
C ALA A 11 12.05 113.63 13.32
N PHE A 12 12.51 114.88 13.24
CA PHE A 12 11.70 116.08 13.50
C PHE A 12 10.72 116.42 12.37
N ALA A 13 10.94 115.92 11.16
CA ALA A 13 9.94 115.91 10.08
C ALA A 13 8.82 114.88 10.34
N GLY A 14 9.01 114.01 11.34
CA GLY A 14 8.00 113.10 11.82
C GLY A 14 8.19 111.64 11.40
N GLU A 15 9.29 111.30 10.72
CA GLU A 15 9.59 109.93 10.33
C GLU A 15 10.21 109.15 11.51
N ARG A 16 9.90 107.86 11.61
CA ARG A 16 10.64 106.97 12.49
C ARG A 16 11.91 106.56 11.77
N HIS A 17 13.04 106.73 12.43
CA HIS A 17 14.34 106.41 11.85
C HIS A 17 15.15 105.55 12.81
N SER A 18 15.87 104.56 12.26
CA SER A 18 16.83 103.76 13.01
C SER A 18 18.19 103.88 12.35
N THR A 19 19.21 104.18 13.14
CA THR A 19 20.59 104.28 12.68
C THR A 19 21.48 103.35 13.50
N LEU A 20 22.47 102.78 12.83
CA LEU A 20 23.48 101.94 13.45
C LEU A 20 24.81 102.71 13.37
N GLN A 21 25.40 102.97 14.53
CA GLN A 21 26.69 103.65 14.62
C GLN A 21 27.71 102.74 15.29
N HIS A 22 28.81 102.48 14.60
CA HIS A 22 29.92 101.73 15.17
C HIS A 22 30.68 102.61 16.18
N ILE A 23 30.83 102.15 17.43
CA ILE A 23 31.47 102.92 18.51
C ILE A 23 32.35 101.98 19.35
N GLY A 24 33.66 102.25 19.34
CA GLY A 24 34.63 101.46 20.08
C GLY A 24 34.56 99.99 19.66
N ALA A 25 34.32 99.09 20.62
CA ALA A 25 34.21 97.65 20.41
C ALA A 25 32.74 97.17 20.33
N GLY A 26 31.84 97.92 19.69
CA GLY A 26 30.41 97.56 19.60
C GLY A 26 29.62 98.43 18.64
N ASP A 27 28.40 97.99 18.34
CA ASP A 27 27.42 98.72 17.54
C ASP A 27 26.40 99.37 18.47
N LEU A 28 26.18 100.68 18.33
CA LEU A 28 25.11 101.37 19.03
C LEU A 28 23.94 101.56 18.06
N ILE A 29 22.87 100.80 18.29
CA ILE A 29 21.63 100.94 17.55
C ILE A 29 20.82 102.04 18.21
N ARG A 30 20.45 103.05 17.43
CA ARG A 30 19.64 104.18 17.88
C ARG A 30 18.35 104.24 17.10
N CYS A 31 17.23 104.19 17.80
CA CYS A 31 15.90 104.37 17.23
C CYS A 31 15.35 105.73 17.67
N LEU A 32 14.99 106.55 16.69
CA LEU A 32 14.44 107.87 16.86
C LEU A 32 12.94 107.82 16.54
N VAL A 33 12.12 108.14 17.54
CA VAL A 33 10.66 108.17 17.40
C VAL A 33 10.15 109.58 17.73
N PRO A 34 9.52 110.28 16.78
CA PRO A 34 8.94 111.58 17.05
C PRO A 34 7.73 111.47 17.98
N VAL A 35 7.70 112.33 18.99
CA VAL A 35 6.58 112.46 19.91
C VAL A 35 5.70 113.61 19.43
N ARG A 36 4.44 113.29 19.13
CA ARG A 36 3.45 114.24 18.63
C ARG A 36 2.28 114.31 19.60
N LYS A 37 1.75 115.52 19.82
CA LYS A 37 0.40 115.71 20.36
C LYS A 37 -0.54 115.72 19.16
N VAL A 38 -1.70 115.07 19.29
CA VAL A 38 -2.66 114.86 18.19
C VAL A 38 -2.96 116.19 17.51
N GLY A 39 -2.69 116.28 16.19
CA GLY A 39 -2.95 117.48 15.38
C GLY A 39 -1.84 118.53 15.31
N SER A 40 -0.61 118.26 15.79
CA SER A 40 0.49 119.26 15.79
C SER A 40 1.83 118.72 15.25
N ARG A 41 2.73 119.64 14.86
CA ARG A 41 4.14 119.33 14.52
C ARG A 41 4.83 118.61 15.70
N PRO A 42 5.85 117.77 15.45
CA PRO A 42 6.50 116.99 16.51
C PRO A 42 7.02 117.89 17.64
N LEU A 43 6.63 117.60 18.88
CA LEU A 43 7.04 118.34 20.08
C LEU A 43 8.48 117.98 20.50
N GLY A 44 8.95 116.81 20.09
CA GLY A 44 10.27 116.30 20.42
C GLY A 44 10.51 114.95 19.74
N VAL A 45 11.74 114.45 19.86
CA VAL A 45 12.13 113.12 19.38
C VAL A 45 12.68 112.33 20.56
N VAL A 46 12.10 111.15 20.82
CA VAL A 46 12.65 110.20 21.79
C VAL A 46 13.68 109.34 21.08
N VAL A 47 14.90 109.31 21.63
CA VAL A 47 15.98 108.48 21.13
C VAL A 47 16.24 107.36 22.13
N VAL A 48 15.98 106.13 21.71
CA VAL A 48 16.37 104.93 22.48
C VAL A 48 17.64 104.39 21.85
N SER A 49 18.68 104.22 22.67
CA SER A 49 19.97 103.67 22.23
C SER A 49 20.22 102.35 22.95
N THR A 50 20.56 101.30 22.21
CA THR A 50 21.06 100.04 22.78
C THR A 50 22.44 99.74 22.23
N TYR A 51 23.35 99.35 23.12
CA TYR A 51 24.72 99.01 22.76
C TYR A 51 24.84 97.49 22.63
N ILE A 52 25.28 97.04 21.46
CA ILE A 52 25.57 95.65 21.16
C ILE A 52 27.09 95.50 21.17
N PRO A 53 27.68 94.85 22.19
CA PRO A 53 29.11 94.57 22.21
C PRO A 53 29.53 93.69 21.03
N VAL A 54 30.73 93.91 20.49
CA VAL A 54 31.33 93.05 19.45
C VAL A 54 31.41 91.59 19.90
N SER A 55 31.57 91.32 21.20
CA SER A 55 31.57 89.95 21.72
C SER A 55 30.24 89.21 21.47
N LEU A 56 29.11 89.91 21.52
CA LEU A 56 27.81 89.32 21.24
C LEU A 56 27.60 89.11 19.74
N LYS A 57 28.03 90.08 18.92
CA LYS A 57 28.00 89.97 17.45
C LYS A 57 28.87 88.81 16.96
N ASN A 58 30.07 88.68 17.51
CA ASN A 58 30.98 87.58 17.20
C ASN A 58 30.41 86.24 17.67
N LYS A 59 29.83 86.15 18.88
CA LYS A 59 29.15 84.93 19.33
C LYS A 59 27.99 84.53 18.43
N VAL A 60 27.18 85.49 17.98
CA VAL A 60 26.05 85.19 17.07
C VAL A 60 26.57 84.74 15.70
N GLY A 61 27.62 85.39 15.17
CA GLY A 61 28.27 84.97 13.94
C GLY A 61 28.90 83.58 14.04
N GLU A 62 29.57 83.29 15.15
CA GLU A 62 30.17 82.00 15.45
C GLU A 62 29.10 80.90 15.55
N ILE A 63 28.01 81.14 16.27
CA ILE A 63 26.88 80.19 16.37
C ILE A 63 26.26 79.95 14.99
N ALA A 64 26.07 81.00 14.19
CA ALA A 64 25.53 80.86 12.84
C ALA A 64 26.47 80.05 11.94
N SER A 65 27.77 80.35 11.95
CA SER A 65 28.76 79.58 11.20
C SER A 65 28.86 78.13 11.68
N VAL A 66 28.80 77.87 12.99
CA VAL A 66 28.82 76.51 13.54
C VAL A 66 27.55 75.74 13.17
N PHE A 67 26.40 76.41 13.07
CA PHE A 67 25.16 75.79 12.63
C PHE A 67 25.17 75.47 11.13
N ASP A 68 25.66 76.41 10.31
CA ASP A 68 25.84 76.20 8.87
C ASP A 68 26.89 75.11 8.61
N ASP A 69 28.03 75.15 9.30
CA ASP A 69 29.06 74.11 9.28
C ASP A 69 28.49 72.77 9.74
N TYR A 70 27.68 72.70 10.81
CA TYR A 70 27.03 71.46 11.24
C TYR A 70 26.07 70.92 10.18
N LYS A 71 25.37 71.80 9.46
CA LYS A 71 24.48 71.42 8.36
C LYS A 71 25.27 70.92 7.13
N GLU A 72 26.41 71.53 6.84
CA GLU A 72 27.32 71.17 5.73
C GLU A 72 28.27 70.01 6.04
N THR A 73 28.60 69.75 7.31
CA THR A 73 29.41 68.60 7.75
C THR A 73 28.57 67.36 8.07
N ASN A 74 27.25 67.50 8.25
CA ASN A 74 26.33 66.37 8.43
C ASN A 74 25.35 66.09 7.25
N PRO A 75 25.70 66.31 5.97
CA PRO A 75 24.81 66.08 4.83
C PRO A 75 24.53 64.59 4.62
N LEU A 76 25.24 63.71 5.33
CA LEU A 76 25.12 62.26 5.24
C LEU A 76 24.00 61.67 6.11
N LYS A 77 23.49 62.38 7.14
CA LYS A 77 22.48 61.80 8.06
C LYS A 77 21.16 61.42 7.37
N TYR A 78 20.74 62.19 6.37
CA TYR A 78 19.52 61.94 5.61
C TYR A 78 19.68 60.86 4.52
N PRO A 79 20.70 60.88 3.65
CA PRO A 79 20.89 59.82 2.66
C PRO A 79 21.24 58.47 3.29
N MET A 80 21.91 58.41 4.46
CA MET A 80 22.25 57.13 5.08
C MET A 80 21.02 56.26 5.38
N LYS A 81 19.94 56.82 5.92
CA LYS A 81 18.71 56.06 6.17
C LYS A 81 18.12 55.52 4.86
N THR A 82 18.07 56.35 3.81
CA THR A 82 17.57 55.94 2.49
C THR A 82 18.47 54.88 1.86
N THR A 83 19.79 55.03 1.92
CA THR A 83 20.76 54.06 1.40
C THR A 83 20.63 52.72 2.13
N TYR A 84 20.54 52.70 3.46
CA TYR A 84 20.32 51.47 4.22
C TYR A 84 18.97 50.83 3.91
N LEU A 85 17.91 51.62 3.76
CA LEU A 85 16.58 51.12 3.39
C LEU A 85 16.60 50.49 1.98
N VAL A 86 17.25 51.13 1.00
CA VAL A 86 17.39 50.61 -0.36
C VAL A 86 18.19 49.31 -0.37
N ILE A 87 19.31 49.25 0.35
CA ILE A 87 20.12 48.02 0.50
C ILE A 87 19.29 46.90 1.14
N LEU A 88 18.55 47.20 2.22
CA LEU A 88 17.69 46.23 2.89
C LEU A 88 16.60 45.69 1.95
N ILE A 89 15.92 46.56 1.21
CA ILE A 89 14.90 46.16 0.22
C ILE A 89 15.53 45.28 -0.86
N MET A 90 16.69 45.66 -1.39
CA MET A 90 17.39 44.90 -2.42
C MET A 90 17.78 43.49 -1.93
N ILE A 91 18.36 43.38 -0.73
CA ILE A 91 18.71 42.10 -0.13
C ILE A 91 17.44 41.26 0.10
N THR A 92 16.38 41.87 0.62
CA THR A 92 15.11 41.18 0.88
C THR A 92 14.50 40.64 -0.42
N LEU A 93 14.54 41.42 -1.50
CA LEU A 93 14.06 40.99 -2.82
C LEU A 93 14.89 39.84 -3.39
N VAL A 94 16.22 39.89 -3.27
CA VAL A 94 17.10 38.80 -3.73
C VAL A 94 16.83 37.53 -2.94
N LEU A 95 16.69 37.62 -1.61
CA LEU A 95 16.35 36.47 -0.77
C LEU A 95 14.99 35.89 -1.14
N LEU A 96 13.98 36.74 -1.34
CA LEU A 96 12.64 36.32 -1.71
C LEU A 96 12.62 35.65 -3.10
N PHE A 97 13.31 36.24 -4.08
CA PHE A 97 13.43 35.66 -5.42
C PHE A 97 14.13 34.31 -5.38
N THR A 98 15.24 34.20 -4.64
CA THR A 98 16.00 32.95 -4.50
C THR A 98 15.17 31.87 -3.81
N ALA A 99 14.41 32.23 -2.77
CA ALA A 99 13.53 31.30 -2.06
C ALA A 99 12.40 30.78 -2.96
N ILE A 100 11.77 31.66 -3.74
CA ILE A 100 10.73 31.25 -4.71
C ILE A 100 11.33 30.36 -5.80
N TRP A 101 12.49 30.74 -6.35
CA TRP A 101 13.17 29.97 -7.37
C TRP A 101 13.55 28.57 -6.88
N LEU A 102 14.16 28.47 -5.70
CA LEU A 102 14.53 27.21 -5.08
C LEU A 102 13.29 26.36 -4.76
N GLY A 103 12.22 26.97 -4.26
CA GLY A 103 10.97 26.28 -3.98
C GLY A 103 10.33 25.69 -5.24
N LEU A 104 10.30 26.44 -6.35
CA LEU A 104 9.78 25.95 -7.63
C LEU A 104 10.70 24.88 -8.25
N PHE A 105 12.01 25.01 -8.09
CA PHE A 105 12.99 24.03 -8.54
C PHE A 105 12.79 22.70 -7.80
N MET A 106 12.80 22.70 -6.47
CA MET A 106 12.57 21.50 -5.65
C MET A 106 11.19 20.89 -5.89
N ALA A 107 10.16 21.72 -6.08
CA ALA A 107 8.82 21.22 -6.39
C ALA A 107 8.80 20.40 -7.68
N ARG A 108 9.47 20.87 -8.74
CA ARG A 108 9.54 20.13 -10.03
C ARG A 108 10.35 18.86 -9.92
N GLU A 109 11.48 18.91 -9.22
CA GLU A 109 12.36 17.76 -9.03
C GLU A 109 11.66 16.58 -8.33
N LEU A 110 10.73 16.87 -7.40
CA LEU A 110 9.95 15.85 -6.70
C LEU A 110 8.63 15.48 -7.42
N THR A 111 7.97 16.44 -8.06
CA THR A 111 6.61 16.21 -8.59
C THR A 111 6.63 15.41 -9.89
N ASP A 112 7.59 15.67 -10.78
CA ASP A 112 7.64 15.05 -12.11
C ASP A 112 7.79 13.51 -12.03
N PRO A 113 8.70 12.91 -11.22
CA PRO A 113 8.81 11.46 -11.11
C PRO A 113 7.56 10.81 -10.53
N VAL A 114 6.92 11.47 -9.55
CA VAL A 114 5.69 10.97 -8.90
C VAL A 114 4.53 10.94 -9.89
N GLU A 115 4.36 11.99 -10.70
CA GLU A 115 3.32 12.03 -11.74
C GLU A 115 3.51 10.90 -12.76
N ARG A 116 4.74 10.63 -13.19
CA ARG A 116 5.05 9.50 -14.10
C ARG A 116 4.74 8.15 -13.49
N LEU A 117 5.01 7.96 -12.20
CA LEU A 117 4.65 6.72 -11.48
C LEU A 117 3.14 6.53 -11.40
N VAL A 118 2.39 7.61 -11.13
CA VAL A 118 0.92 7.56 -11.12
C VAL A 118 0.37 7.20 -12.51
N ALA A 119 0.89 7.82 -13.56
CA ALA A 119 0.52 7.51 -14.93
C ALA A 119 0.85 6.04 -15.28
N GLY A 120 2.02 5.56 -14.86
CA GLY A 120 2.42 4.16 -15.04
C GLY A 120 1.52 3.18 -14.31
N ALA A 121 1.15 3.48 -13.07
CA ALA A 121 0.24 2.64 -12.30
C ALA A 121 -1.15 2.53 -12.97
N GLN A 122 -1.64 3.63 -13.54
CA GLN A 122 -2.88 3.63 -14.32
C GLN A 122 -2.76 2.82 -15.62
N ALA A 123 -1.64 2.93 -16.33
CA ALA A 123 -1.38 2.15 -17.55
C ALA A 123 -1.36 0.63 -17.27
N ILE A 124 -0.67 0.21 -16.19
CA ILE A 124 -0.64 -1.19 -15.74
C ILE A 124 -2.04 -1.68 -15.39
N SER A 125 -2.82 -0.88 -14.67
CA SER A 125 -4.22 -1.23 -14.33
C SER A 125 -5.11 -1.33 -15.57
N ALA A 126 -4.79 -0.62 -16.66
CA ALA A 126 -5.48 -0.73 -17.95
C ALA A 126 -5.01 -1.93 -18.78
N GLY A 127 -4.00 -2.67 -18.32
CA GLY A 127 -3.49 -3.89 -18.94
C GLY A 127 -2.24 -3.72 -19.79
N ASP A 128 -1.65 -2.52 -19.83
CA ASP A 128 -0.36 -2.25 -20.47
C ASP A 128 0.79 -2.53 -19.51
N LEU A 129 1.37 -3.72 -19.64
CA LEU A 129 2.51 -4.18 -18.82
C LEU A 129 3.86 -3.90 -19.47
N ASP A 130 3.90 -3.26 -20.65
CA ASP A 130 5.14 -2.87 -21.32
C ASP A 130 5.61 -1.47 -20.88
N PHE A 131 4.76 -0.74 -20.17
CA PHE A 131 5.10 0.55 -19.61
C PHE A 131 6.23 0.44 -18.56
N SER A 132 7.24 1.29 -18.69
CA SER A 132 8.32 1.44 -17.72
C SER A 132 8.61 2.92 -17.48
N VAL A 133 8.97 3.24 -16.23
CA VAL A 133 9.40 4.60 -15.87
C VAL A 133 10.92 4.67 -15.93
N ASP A 134 11.45 5.73 -16.54
CA ASP A 134 12.89 5.97 -16.62
C ASP A 134 13.54 5.98 -15.23
N GLU A 135 14.62 5.22 -15.07
CA GLU A 135 15.40 5.17 -13.83
C GLU A 135 16.22 6.46 -13.67
N GLY A 136 15.61 7.46 -13.05
CA GLY A 136 16.27 8.71 -12.67
C GLY A 136 16.65 8.73 -11.19
N GLY A 137 17.88 9.17 -10.89
CA GLY A 137 18.37 9.40 -9.52
C GLY A 137 18.81 8.14 -8.77
N GLN A 138 19.76 8.30 -7.85
CA GLN A 138 20.16 7.25 -6.87
C GLN A 138 19.55 7.52 -5.49
N ASP A 139 18.53 8.36 -5.44
CA ASP A 139 17.80 8.74 -4.24
C ASP A 139 16.63 7.77 -3.97
N GLU A 140 15.85 8.07 -2.93
CA GLU A 140 14.70 7.27 -2.52
C GLU A 140 13.63 7.15 -3.61
N ILE A 141 13.53 8.17 -4.49
CA ILE A 141 12.62 8.15 -5.64
C ILE A 141 13.12 7.17 -6.69
N GLY A 142 14.43 7.14 -6.96
CA GLY A 142 15.06 6.13 -7.81
C GLY A 142 14.78 4.69 -7.32
N VAL A 143 14.87 4.45 -6.01
CA VAL A 143 14.54 3.14 -5.41
C VAL A 143 13.06 2.77 -5.63
N LEU A 144 12.15 3.75 -5.51
CA LEU A 144 10.73 3.53 -5.76
C LEU A 144 10.45 3.18 -7.24
N VAL A 145 11.09 3.89 -8.18
CA VAL A 145 11.00 3.62 -9.62
C VAL A 145 11.49 2.21 -9.95
N GLN A 146 12.63 1.80 -9.39
CA GLN A 146 13.16 0.44 -9.58
C GLN A 146 12.21 -0.63 -9.02
N SER A 147 11.63 -0.38 -7.84
CA SER A 147 10.67 -1.29 -7.20
C SER A 147 9.39 -1.40 -8.03
N PHE A 148 8.90 -0.29 -8.56
CA PHE A 148 7.76 -0.25 -9.47
C PHE A 148 8.04 -1.04 -10.75
N ASN A 149 9.15 -0.78 -11.44
CA ASN A 149 9.54 -1.49 -12.67
C ASN A 149 9.76 -3.00 -12.44
N ARG A 150 10.25 -3.40 -11.26
CA ARG A 150 10.35 -4.82 -10.86
C ARG A 150 8.97 -5.47 -10.75
N MET A 151 8.05 -4.84 -10.02
CA MET A 151 6.68 -5.34 -9.89
C MET A 151 5.98 -5.48 -11.25
N THR A 152 6.16 -4.52 -12.17
CA THR A 152 5.58 -4.58 -13.53
C THR A 152 6.10 -5.78 -14.31
N ARG A 153 7.41 -6.07 -14.23
CA ARG A 153 8.00 -7.26 -14.86
C ARG A 153 7.46 -8.55 -14.25
N ASP A 154 7.36 -8.63 -12.92
CA ASP A 154 6.83 -9.80 -12.23
C ASP A 154 5.35 -10.07 -12.62
N LEU A 155 4.54 -9.02 -12.76
CA LEU A 155 3.16 -9.12 -13.25
C LEU A 155 3.10 -9.63 -14.69
N LYS A 156 3.95 -9.11 -15.58
CA LYS A 156 4.06 -9.56 -16.98
C LYS A 156 4.42 -11.04 -17.06
N ASP A 157 5.42 -11.46 -16.30
CA ASP A 157 5.88 -12.85 -16.27
C ASP A 157 4.81 -13.79 -15.70
N ASN A 158 4.13 -13.39 -14.63
CA ASN A 158 3.04 -14.18 -14.06
C ASN A 158 1.87 -14.33 -15.03
N ARG A 159 1.50 -13.25 -15.75
CA ARG A 159 0.46 -13.33 -16.79
C ARG A 159 0.86 -14.29 -17.90
N ALA A 160 2.11 -14.23 -18.36
CA ALA A 160 2.62 -15.15 -19.38
C ALA A 160 2.58 -16.61 -18.91
N ARG A 161 2.99 -16.90 -17.66
CA ARG A 161 2.92 -18.24 -17.07
C ARG A 161 1.48 -18.74 -16.92
N LEU A 162 0.55 -17.88 -16.51
CA LEU A 162 -0.86 -18.24 -16.39
C LEU A 162 -1.48 -18.59 -17.74
N VAL A 163 -1.17 -17.82 -18.79
CA VAL A 163 -1.62 -18.12 -20.16
C VAL A 163 -1.06 -19.47 -20.61
N GLN A 164 0.24 -19.72 -20.42
CA GLN A 164 0.84 -21.02 -20.75
C GLN A 164 0.22 -22.19 -19.98
N ALA A 165 0.01 -22.04 -18.67
CA ALA A 165 -0.61 -23.07 -17.85
C ALA A 165 -2.06 -23.35 -18.27
N SER A 166 -2.82 -22.31 -18.63
CA SER A 166 -4.18 -22.45 -19.15
C SER A 166 -4.20 -23.19 -20.49
N GLU A 167 -3.29 -22.87 -21.40
CA GLU A 167 -3.16 -23.55 -22.69
C GLU A 167 -2.77 -25.03 -22.52
N ASP A 168 -1.85 -25.33 -21.60
CA ASP A 168 -1.45 -26.70 -21.28
C ASP A 168 -2.60 -27.52 -20.66
N LEU A 169 -3.39 -26.90 -19.78
CA LEU A 169 -4.56 -27.54 -19.18
C LEU A 169 -5.60 -27.87 -20.25
N GLU A 170 -5.89 -26.93 -21.14
CA GLU A 170 -6.85 -27.14 -22.23
C GLU A 170 -6.37 -28.22 -23.20
N ARG A 171 -5.06 -28.26 -23.50
CA ARG A 171 -4.47 -29.30 -24.34
C ARG A 171 -4.61 -30.69 -23.71
N ARG A 172 -4.39 -30.82 -22.40
CA ARG A 172 -4.60 -32.06 -21.64
C ARG A 172 -6.07 -32.46 -21.60
N ARG A 173 -6.98 -31.49 -21.44
CA ARG A 173 -8.42 -31.74 -21.48
C ARG A 173 -8.84 -32.35 -22.83
N LEU A 174 -8.40 -31.74 -23.93
CA LEU A 174 -8.70 -32.23 -25.28
C LEU A 174 -8.07 -33.59 -25.56
N GLU A 175 -6.88 -33.86 -25.02
CA GLU A 175 -6.23 -35.18 -25.10
C GLU A 175 -7.03 -36.25 -24.36
N LEU A 176 -7.48 -35.97 -23.13
CA LEU A 176 -8.33 -36.87 -22.35
C LEU A 176 -9.67 -37.13 -23.04
N GLU A 177 -10.33 -36.07 -23.54
CA GLU A 177 -11.58 -36.20 -24.30
C GLU A 177 -11.37 -37.05 -25.57
N ALA A 178 -10.28 -36.86 -26.32
CA ALA A 178 -9.96 -37.67 -27.50
C ALA A 178 -9.72 -39.14 -27.14
N ILE A 179 -8.96 -39.45 -26.09
CA ILE A 179 -8.72 -40.83 -25.62
C ILE A 179 -10.05 -41.50 -25.24
N LEU A 180 -10.90 -40.80 -24.47
CA LEU A 180 -12.20 -41.33 -24.04
C LEU A 180 -13.19 -41.53 -25.20
N THR A 181 -13.02 -40.80 -26.31
CA THR A 181 -13.89 -40.89 -27.49
C THR A 181 -13.41 -41.92 -28.51
N ASN A 182 -12.10 -42.21 -28.57
CA ASN A 182 -11.51 -43.11 -29.57
C ASN A 182 -11.29 -44.56 -29.09
N VAL A 183 -11.38 -44.83 -27.78
CA VAL A 183 -11.40 -46.20 -27.29
C VAL A 183 -12.82 -46.74 -27.42
N GLY A 184 -13.00 -47.88 -28.10
CA GLY A 184 -14.30 -48.57 -28.24
C GLY A 184 -14.89 -49.13 -26.93
N THR A 185 -14.51 -48.57 -25.78
CA THR A 185 -14.94 -48.95 -24.43
C THR A 185 -16.04 -48.01 -23.97
N GLY A 186 -17.18 -48.57 -23.59
CA GLY A 186 -18.28 -47.82 -23.01
C GLY A 186 -17.95 -47.36 -21.60
N VAL A 187 -18.08 -46.06 -21.32
CA VAL A 187 -17.91 -45.46 -20.00
C VAL A 187 -19.28 -45.07 -19.47
N ILE A 188 -19.59 -45.57 -18.28
CA ILE A 188 -20.85 -45.36 -17.55
C ILE A 188 -20.48 -44.95 -16.12
N ALA A 189 -21.01 -43.82 -15.64
CA ALA A 189 -20.83 -43.38 -14.25
C ALA A 189 -22.19 -43.18 -13.58
N ILE A 190 -22.26 -43.54 -12.29
CA ILE A 190 -23.43 -43.35 -11.44
C ILE A 190 -23.04 -42.60 -10.16
N ASP A 191 -23.97 -41.84 -9.59
CA ASP A 191 -23.80 -41.22 -8.27
C ASP A 191 -24.14 -42.20 -7.12
N ASN A 192 -24.09 -41.71 -5.87
CA ASN A 192 -24.38 -42.48 -4.66
C ASN A 192 -25.87 -42.86 -4.50
N GLU A 193 -26.78 -42.14 -5.18
CA GLU A 193 -28.21 -42.39 -5.21
C GLU A 193 -28.59 -43.36 -6.35
N GLY A 194 -27.63 -43.68 -7.23
CA GLY A 194 -27.81 -44.60 -8.35
C GLY A 194 -28.37 -43.95 -9.61
N LEU A 195 -28.19 -42.64 -9.79
CA LEU A 195 -28.52 -41.93 -11.03
C LEU A 195 -27.34 -41.95 -11.99
N LEU A 196 -27.60 -42.14 -13.28
CA LEU A 196 -26.59 -42.14 -14.34
C LEU A 196 -26.12 -40.72 -14.66
N THR A 197 -24.87 -40.40 -14.34
CA THR A 197 -24.28 -39.07 -14.54
C THR A 197 -23.46 -38.99 -15.82
N THR A 198 -22.85 -40.09 -16.24
CA THR A 198 -22.02 -40.15 -17.47
C THR A 198 -22.40 -41.36 -18.30
N PHE A 199 -22.56 -41.15 -19.61
CA PHE A 199 -22.81 -42.20 -20.59
C PHE A 199 -22.17 -41.81 -21.93
N ASN A 200 -20.98 -42.35 -22.24
CA ASN A 200 -20.23 -41.91 -23.42
C ASN A 200 -20.80 -42.48 -24.74
N ARG A 201 -20.36 -41.92 -25.87
CA ARG A 201 -20.79 -42.37 -27.21
C ARG A 201 -20.51 -43.84 -27.47
N ALA A 202 -19.39 -44.38 -26.96
CA ALA A 202 -19.08 -45.79 -27.07
C ALA A 202 -20.09 -46.64 -26.29
N ALA A 203 -20.49 -46.27 -25.07
CA ALA A 203 -21.52 -46.98 -24.29
C ALA A 203 -22.86 -46.98 -25.01
N SER A 204 -23.24 -45.85 -25.61
CA SER A 204 -24.43 -45.75 -26.47
C SER A 204 -24.34 -46.70 -27.67
N ALA A 205 -23.21 -46.72 -28.37
CA ALA A 205 -22.99 -47.59 -29.52
C ALA A 205 -22.85 -49.07 -29.15
N LEU A 206 -22.43 -49.43 -27.92
CA LEU A 206 -22.25 -50.80 -27.43
C LEU A 206 -23.54 -51.39 -26.82
N LEU A 207 -24.34 -50.56 -26.16
CA LEU A 207 -25.59 -50.97 -25.50
C LEU A 207 -26.84 -50.67 -26.34
N ASP A 208 -26.71 -49.92 -27.44
CA ASP A 208 -27.81 -49.51 -28.32
C ASP A 208 -28.89 -48.69 -27.60
N ILE A 209 -28.43 -47.75 -26.76
CA ILE A 209 -29.29 -46.86 -25.96
C ILE A 209 -28.90 -45.41 -26.25
N ALA A 210 -29.88 -44.54 -26.53
CA ALA A 210 -29.62 -43.13 -26.80
C ALA A 210 -29.23 -42.37 -25.51
N PRO A 211 -28.20 -41.50 -25.50
CA PRO A 211 -27.75 -40.80 -24.29
C PRO A 211 -28.84 -39.92 -23.64
N SER A 212 -29.73 -39.35 -24.47
CA SER A 212 -30.84 -38.51 -24.03
C SER A 212 -31.90 -39.23 -23.20
N GLU A 213 -31.95 -40.57 -23.27
CA GLU A 213 -32.92 -41.40 -22.58
C GLU A 213 -32.38 -41.97 -21.26
N VAL A 214 -31.11 -41.68 -20.93
CA VAL A 214 -30.31 -42.38 -19.91
C VAL A 214 -29.82 -41.45 -18.81
N LEU A 215 -29.31 -40.27 -19.17
CA LEU A 215 -28.73 -39.34 -18.21
C LEU A 215 -29.79 -38.90 -17.16
N TRP A 216 -29.37 -38.86 -15.89
CA TRP A 216 -30.17 -38.50 -14.73
C TRP A 216 -31.33 -39.44 -14.39
N ARG A 217 -31.30 -40.67 -14.91
CA ARG A 217 -32.25 -41.73 -14.55
C ARG A 217 -31.58 -42.80 -13.70
N SER A 218 -32.38 -43.51 -12.92
CA SER A 218 -31.89 -44.60 -12.09
C SER A 218 -31.30 -45.72 -12.98
N TYR A 219 -30.08 -46.19 -12.68
CA TYR A 219 -29.45 -47.27 -13.45
C TYR A 219 -30.29 -48.56 -13.43
N ARG A 220 -31.08 -48.79 -12.37
CA ARG A 220 -32.00 -49.93 -12.29
C ARG A 220 -33.09 -49.82 -13.35
N GLU A 221 -33.71 -48.65 -13.50
CA GLU A 221 -34.74 -48.45 -14.53
C GLU A 221 -34.19 -48.64 -15.95
N VAL A 222 -32.93 -48.22 -16.18
CA VAL A 222 -32.32 -48.29 -17.51
C VAL A 222 -31.83 -49.70 -17.85
N PHE A 223 -31.20 -50.42 -16.90
CA PHE A 223 -30.51 -51.68 -17.20
C PHE A 223 -31.22 -52.94 -16.72
N GLN A 224 -32.14 -52.89 -15.76
CA GLN A 224 -32.74 -54.09 -15.15
C GLN A 224 -33.53 -54.97 -16.14
N GLY A 225 -34.14 -54.38 -17.16
CA GLY A 225 -34.85 -55.14 -18.21
C GLY A 225 -33.94 -55.60 -19.36
N THR A 226 -33.00 -54.75 -19.78
CA THR A 226 -32.24 -54.92 -21.03
C THR A 226 -30.89 -55.60 -20.79
N HIS A 227 -30.22 -55.27 -19.68
CA HIS A 227 -28.86 -55.72 -19.34
C HIS A 227 -28.74 -56.00 -17.83
N PRO A 228 -29.39 -57.07 -17.31
CA PRO A 228 -29.43 -57.36 -15.88
C PRO A 228 -28.02 -57.53 -15.25
N VAL A 229 -27.05 -58.03 -16.03
CA VAL A 229 -25.66 -58.16 -15.61
C VAL A 229 -25.02 -56.82 -15.23
N LEU A 230 -25.38 -55.72 -15.92
CA LEU A 230 -24.90 -54.38 -15.56
C LEU A 230 -25.52 -53.91 -14.24
N THR A 231 -26.80 -54.19 -14.02
CA THR A 231 -27.48 -53.90 -12.76
C THR A 231 -26.83 -54.64 -11.60
N ASP A 232 -26.52 -55.92 -11.76
CA ASP A 232 -25.87 -56.72 -10.71
C ASP A 232 -24.48 -56.17 -10.35
N VAL A 233 -23.68 -55.82 -11.36
CA VAL A 233 -22.34 -55.24 -11.16
C VAL A 233 -22.40 -53.88 -10.45
N LEU A 234 -23.35 -53.01 -10.83
CA LEU A 234 -23.55 -51.71 -10.18
C LEU A 234 -24.13 -51.84 -8.77
N ASP A 235 -25.05 -52.78 -8.54
CA ASP A 235 -25.61 -53.13 -7.23
C ASP A 235 -24.51 -53.57 -6.26
N HIS A 236 -23.62 -54.43 -6.73
CA HIS A 236 -22.47 -54.90 -5.97
C HIS A 236 -21.50 -53.75 -5.66
N ALA A 237 -21.16 -52.93 -6.65
CA ALA A 237 -20.27 -51.78 -6.46
C ALA A 237 -20.82 -50.74 -5.45
N LEU A 238 -22.12 -50.42 -5.52
CA LEU A 238 -22.81 -49.54 -4.57
C LEU A 238 -22.91 -50.14 -3.16
N SER A 239 -23.22 -51.44 -3.06
CA SER A 239 -23.29 -52.13 -1.76
C SER A 239 -21.92 -52.19 -1.08
N ALA A 240 -20.86 -52.34 -1.86
CA ALA A 240 -19.49 -52.36 -1.38
C ALA A 240 -18.99 -50.95 -0.96
N LEU A 241 -19.48 -49.88 -1.60
CA LEU A 241 -19.32 -48.50 -1.11
C LEU A 241 -19.99 -48.29 0.25
N ASN A 242 -21.27 -48.68 0.38
CA ASN A 242 -22.06 -48.47 1.59
C ASN A 242 -21.59 -49.31 2.79
N SER A 243 -20.97 -50.46 2.56
CA SER A 243 -20.46 -51.35 3.62
C SER A 243 -19.01 -51.05 4.04
N GLY A 244 -18.34 -50.11 3.39
CA GLY A 244 -16.97 -49.71 3.75
C GLY A 244 -15.87 -50.71 3.35
N GLN A 245 -16.21 -51.88 2.81
CA GLN A 245 -15.24 -52.91 2.44
C GLN A 245 -14.35 -52.50 1.25
N PRO A 246 -13.09 -52.99 1.17
CA PRO A 246 -12.25 -52.80 0.01
C PRO A 246 -12.84 -53.56 -1.18
N VAL A 247 -13.29 -52.81 -2.17
CA VAL A 247 -13.89 -53.38 -3.39
C VAL A 247 -12.76 -53.86 -4.28
N ARG A 248 -12.65 -55.18 -4.46
CA ARG A 248 -11.76 -55.73 -5.48
C ARG A 248 -12.33 -55.39 -6.85
N GLU A 249 -11.45 -55.15 -7.81
CA GLU A 249 -11.81 -54.93 -9.20
C GLU A 249 -12.58 -56.17 -9.71
N GLU A 250 -13.90 -56.05 -9.85
CA GLU A 250 -14.75 -57.12 -10.37
C GLU A 250 -14.90 -56.93 -11.89
N SER A 251 -14.31 -57.86 -12.63
CA SER A 251 -14.48 -57.97 -14.07
C SER A 251 -15.55 -59.03 -14.38
N THR A 252 -16.64 -58.64 -15.00
CA THR A 252 -17.72 -59.54 -15.45
C THR A 252 -17.86 -59.47 -16.97
N GLN A 253 -18.34 -60.55 -17.58
CA GLN A 253 -18.61 -60.58 -19.02
C GLN A 253 -20.09 -60.27 -19.29
N LEU A 254 -20.35 -59.27 -20.11
CA LEU A 254 -21.66 -58.89 -20.61
C LEU A 254 -21.87 -59.46 -22.00
N HIS A 255 -22.93 -60.25 -22.16
CA HIS A 255 -23.36 -60.77 -23.47
C HIS A 255 -24.45 -59.88 -24.05
N VAL A 256 -24.18 -59.24 -25.18
CA VAL A 256 -25.15 -58.41 -25.91
C VAL A 256 -25.48 -59.09 -27.23
N LYS A 257 -26.77 -59.38 -27.44
CA LYS A 257 -27.26 -59.99 -28.69
C LYS A 257 -27.57 -58.89 -29.70
N ARG A 258 -26.93 -58.94 -30.86
CA ARG A 258 -27.18 -58.04 -32.00
C ARG A 258 -27.56 -58.85 -33.24
N ASP A 259 -28.01 -58.16 -34.28
CA ASP A 259 -28.30 -58.75 -35.60
C ASP A 259 -27.08 -59.49 -36.19
N SER A 260 -25.87 -59.08 -35.84
CA SER A 260 -24.60 -59.68 -36.25
C SER A 260 -24.09 -60.82 -35.34
N GLY A 261 -24.85 -61.21 -34.30
CA GLY A 261 -24.48 -62.28 -33.36
C GLY A 261 -24.31 -61.81 -31.91
N VAL A 262 -23.89 -62.73 -31.04
CA VAL A 262 -23.64 -62.45 -29.61
C VAL A 262 -22.25 -61.84 -29.44
N HIS A 263 -22.19 -60.61 -28.96
CA HIS A 263 -20.95 -59.91 -28.64
C HIS A 263 -20.69 -60.00 -27.13
N VAL A 264 -19.43 -60.26 -26.75
CA VAL A 264 -19.01 -60.38 -25.35
C VAL A 264 -18.17 -59.16 -24.99
N TYR A 265 -18.60 -58.39 -23.98
CA TYR A 265 -17.87 -57.24 -23.46
C TYR A 265 -17.36 -57.54 -22.05
N SER A 266 -16.15 -57.09 -21.71
CA SER A 266 -15.69 -57.08 -20.33
C SER A 266 -16.14 -55.79 -19.66
N VAL A 267 -16.87 -55.91 -18.56
CA VAL A 267 -17.35 -54.81 -17.74
C VAL A 267 -16.53 -54.81 -16.45
N VAL A 268 -15.94 -53.67 -16.14
CA VAL A 268 -15.22 -53.43 -14.88
C VAL A 268 -15.93 -52.28 -14.19
N ALA A 269 -16.41 -52.51 -12.97
CA ALA A 269 -16.94 -51.45 -12.13
C ALA A 269 -15.98 -51.17 -10.99
N LYS A 270 -15.53 -49.92 -10.92
CA LYS A 270 -14.70 -49.43 -9.83
C LYS A 270 -15.48 -48.35 -9.10
N PRO A 271 -15.69 -48.49 -7.79
CA PRO A 271 -16.30 -47.42 -7.01
C PRO A 271 -15.33 -46.24 -6.96
N LEU A 272 -15.80 -45.08 -7.41
CA LEU A 272 -15.11 -43.82 -7.23
C LEU A 272 -15.44 -43.34 -5.82
N ARG A 273 -14.59 -43.68 -4.84
CA ARG A 273 -14.64 -42.98 -3.56
C ARG A 273 -14.10 -41.58 -3.81
N GLU A 274 -14.93 -40.56 -3.60
CA GLU A 274 -14.38 -39.26 -3.24
C GLU A 274 -13.51 -39.51 -2.02
N SER A 275 -12.21 -39.38 -2.23
CA SER A 275 -11.24 -39.63 -1.21
C SER A 275 -11.43 -38.55 -0.15
N GLY A 276 -12.05 -38.92 0.98
CA GLY A 276 -11.96 -38.16 2.22
C GLY A 276 -10.49 -37.83 2.45
N THR A 277 -10.23 -36.56 2.72
CA THR A 277 -8.92 -35.97 2.56
C THR A 277 -7.90 -36.53 3.57
N ASN A 278 -6.75 -37.03 3.08
CA ASN A 278 -5.81 -37.92 3.79
C ASN A 278 -4.76 -37.25 4.72
N TRP A 279 -4.85 -35.96 5.05
CA TRP A 279 -3.92 -35.37 6.02
C TRP A 279 -4.50 -35.32 7.43
N GLY A 280 -3.69 -35.79 8.37
CA GLY A 280 -4.05 -35.97 9.76
C GLY A 280 -3.21 -35.09 10.68
N ALA A 281 -3.79 -34.75 11.83
CA ALA A 281 -3.10 -34.09 12.92
C ALA A 281 -3.42 -34.80 14.25
N VAL A 282 -2.40 -34.89 15.11
CA VAL A 282 -2.54 -35.36 16.48
C VAL A 282 -1.91 -34.34 17.43
N VAL A 283 -2.53 -34.14 18.59
CA VAL A 283 -1.97 -33.29 19.65
C VAL A 283 -1.49 -34.19 20.77
N VAL A 284 -0.24 -33.99 21.18
CA VAL A 284 0.43 -34.76 22.22
C VAL A 284 0.78 -33.83 23.38
N ILE A 285 0.44 -34.22 24.61
CA ILE A 285 0.82 -33.51 25.84
C ILE A 285 1.40 -34.58 26.78
N ASP A 286 2.57 -34.32 27.38
CA ASP A 286 3.26 -35.27 28.26
C ASP A 286 3.43 -36.68 27.69
N GLY A 287 3.67 -36.76 26.36
CA GLY A 287 3.82 -38.03 25.64
C GLY A 287 2.52 -38.80 25.38
N GLN A 288 1.36 -38.27 25.79
CA GLN A 288 0.05 -38.86 25.55
C GLN A 288 -0.68 -38.17 24.41
N VAL A 289 -1.31 -38.93 23.53
CA VAL A 289 -2.13 -38.37 22.45
C VAL A 289 -3.48 -37.94 23.02
N VAL A 290 -3.72 -36.63 23.04
CA VAL A 290 -4.92 -36.00 23.63
C VAL A 290 -6.02 -35.79 22.59
N ALA A 291 -5.64 -35.56 21.33
CA ALA A 291 -6.57 -35.38 20.23
C ALA A 291 -6.04 -35.99 18.93
N ARG A 292 -6.95 -36.44 18.07
CA ARG A 292 -6.66 -36.95 16.72
C ARG A 292 -7.75 -36.49 15.76
N ARG A 293 -7.36 -35.87 14.66
CA ARG A 293 -8.26 -35.40 13.61
C ARG A 293 -7.63 -35.56 12.22
N HIS A 294 -8.47 -35.50 11.21
CA HIS A 294 -8.08 -35.37 9.82
C HIS A 294 -8.83 -34.20 9.19
N ASN A 295 -8.55 -33.90 7.93
CA ASN A 295 -9.21 -32.82 7.24
C ASN A 295 -10.66 -33.16 6.93
N GLN A 296 -11.58 -32.32 7.37
CA GLN A 296 -13.03 -32.52 7.24
C GLN A 296 -13.70 -31.32 6.56
N ARG A 297 -12.94 -30.52 5.79
CA ARG A 297 -13.43 -29.31 5.11
C ARG A 297 -14.68 -29.59 4.27
N GLU A 298 -14.62 -30.61 3.42
CA GLU A 298 -15.73 -30.98 2.55
C GLU A 298 -16.86 -31.67 3.33
N GLU A 299 -16.51 -32.57 4.27
CA GLU A 299 -17.48 -33.31 5.08
C GLU A 299 -18.36 -32.38 5.92
N LEU A 300 -17.77 -31.34 6.51
CA LEU A 300 -18.45 -30.38 7.39
C LEU A 300 -18.91 -29.12 6.67
N GLN A 301 -18.57 -28.95 5.39
CA GLN A 301 -18.73 -27.69 4.64
C GLN A 301 -18.21 -26.47 5.43
N ASP A 302 -17.12 -26.67 6.18
CA ASP A 302 -16.51 -25.67 7.04
C ASP A 302 -15.10 -25.37 6.51
N PRO A 303 -14.84 -24.15 6.00
CA PRO A 303 -13.54 -23.78 5.46
C PRO A 303 -12.42 -23.82 6.52
N THR A 304 -12.77 -23.85 7.81
CA THR A 304 -11.82 -23.94 8.94
C THR A 304 -11.56 -25.36 9.42
N ALA A 305 -12.27 -26.37 8.91
CA ALA A 305 -12.20 -27.77 9.36
C ALA A 305 -10.95 -28.53 8.87
N HIS A 306 -9.79 -27.91 9.05
CA HIS A 306 -8.47 -28.50 8.85
C HIS A 306 -8.11 -29.40 10.02
N ALA A 307 -7.31 -30.44 9.76
CA ALA A 307 -6.92 -31.43 10.76
C ALA A 307 -6.32 -30.79 12.01
N GLU A 308 -5.40 -29.84 11.83
CA GLU A 308 -4.67 -29.16 12.91
C GLU A 308 -5.62 -28.35 13.78
N LEU A 309 -6.50 -27.57 13.15
CA LEU A 309 -7.44 -26.69 13.85
C LEU A 309 -8.44 -27.51 14.67
N LEU A 310 -8.99 -28.57 14.07
CA LEU A 310 -9.89 -29.48 14.77
C LEU A 310 -9.18 -30.20 15.93
N ALA A 311 -7.94 -30.66 15.73
CA ALA A 311 -7.18 -31.34 16.78
C ALA A 311 -6.84 -30.41 17.95
N ILE A 312 -6.49 -29.14 17.66
CA ILE A 312 -6.24 -28.11 18.68
C ILE A 312 -7.51 -27.79 19.46
N ARG A 313 -8.67 -27.66 18.79
CA ARG A 313 -9.97 -27.45 19.46
C ARG A 313 -10.30 -28.59 20.42
N ASP A 314 -10.10 -29.83 20.00
CA ASP A 314 -10.32 -31.00 20.83
C ASP A 314 -9.36 -31.05 22.02
N ALA A 315 -8.08 -30.77 21.79
CA ALA A 315 -7.08 -30.73 22.86
C ALA A 315 -7.41 -29.65 23.90
N ALA A 316 -7.80 -28.45 23.45
CA ALA A 316 -8.22 -27.36 24.33
C ALA A 316 -9.45 -27.75 25.17
N THR A 317 -10.40 -28.47 24.56
CA THR A 317 -11.59 -28.99 25.24
C THR A 317 -11.22 -30.06 26.27
N ALA A 318 -10.35 -31.00 25.92
CA ALA A 318 -9.90 -32.06 26.80
C ALA A 318 -9.07 -31.56 28.00
N VAL A 319 -8.25 -30.54 27.79
CA VAL A 319 -7.46 -29.89 28.85
C VAL A 319 -8.30 -28.90 29.68
N GLY A 320 -9.41 -28.39 29.12
CA GLY A 320 -10.22 -27.34 29.75
C GLY A 320 -9.54 -25.96 29.70
N SER A 321 -8.63 -25.74 28.76
CA SER A 321 -7.86 -24.51 28.60
C SER A 321 -7.61 -24.23 27.12
N TRP A 322 -7.74 -22.97 26.71
CA TRP A 322 -7.32 -22.54 25.37
C TRP A 322 -5.79 -22.42 25.23
N ARG A 323 -5.07 -22.37 26.35
CA ARG A 323 -3.61 -22.36 26.39
C ARG A 323 -3.08 -23.79 26.42
N LEU A 324 -2.25 -24.12 25.44
CA LEU A 324 -1.67 -25.43 25.19
C LEU A 324 -0.13 -25.36 25.16
N ASP A 325 0.47 -24.68 26.13
CA ASP A 325 1.93 -24.40 26.18
C ASP A 325 2.80 -25.67 26.10
N GLU A 326 2.35 -26.79 26.68
CA GLU A 326 3.07 -28.08 26.65
C GLU A 326 2.69 -28.98 25.46
N ALA A 327 1.80 -28.53 24.58
CA ALA A 327 1.34 -29.35 23.46
C ALA A 327 2.35 -29.42 22.32
N THR A 328 2.53 -30.63 21.80
CA THR A 328 3.16 -30.89 20.51
C THR A 328 2.09 -31.27 19.49
N VAL A 329 1.93 -30.46 18.46
CA VAL A 329 1.05 -30.78 17.32
C VAL A 329 1.88 -31.50 16.26
N VAL A 330 1.47 -32.71 15.89
CA VAL A 330 2.10 -33.51 14.84
C VAL A 330 1.15 -33.60 13.66
N VAL A 331 1.59 -33.19 12.47
CA VAL A 331 0.75 -33.13 11.26
C VAL A 331 1.47 -33.74 10.05
N THR A 332 0.73 -34.39 9.15
CA THR A 332 1.34 -35.05 7.99
C THR A 332 1.80 -34.07 6.89
N LEU A 333 1.21 -32.89 6.82
CA LEU A 333 1.53 -31.83 5.84
C LEU A 333 1.79 -30.52 6.57
N GLU A 334 2.70 -29.70 6.04
CA GLU A 334 3.01 -28.37 6.58
C GLU A 334 1.74 -27.50 6.73
N PRO A 335 1.51 -26.90 7.92
CA PRO A 335 0.34 -26.07 8.16
C PRO A 335 0.25 -24.83 7.28
N CYS A 336 -0.98 -24.49 6.88
CA CYS A 336 -1.26 -23.21 6.23
C CYS A 336 -1.26 -22.04 7.22
N ALA A 337 -1.36 -20.80 6.72
CA ALA A 337 -1.34 -19.59 7.54
C ALA A 337 -2.41 -19.58 8.66
N MET A 338 -3.61 -20.09 8.37
CA MET A 338 -4.70 -20.21 9.36
C MET A 338 -4.32 -21.17 10.51
N CYS A 339 -3.80 -22.34 10.19
CA CYS A 339 -3.46 -23.36 11.18
C CYS A 339 -2.24 -22.94 12.00
N ALA A 340 -1.22 -22.36 11.36
CA ALA A 340 -0.07 -21.78 12.05
C ALA A 340 -0.49 -20.63 12.99
N GLY A 341 -1.34 -19.71 12.52
CA GLY A 341 -1.89 -18.64 13.37
C GLY A 341 -2.74 -19.17 14.54
N THR A 342 -3.46 -20.28 14.33
CA THR A 342 -4.18 -20.96 15.41
C THR A 342 -3.22 -21.52 16.45
N MET A 343 -2.09 -22.10 16.05
CA MET A 343 -1.06 -22.59 16.98
C MET A 343 -0.44 -21.47 17.81
N VAL A 344 -0.19 -20.29 17.21
CA VAL A 344 0.24 -19.07 17.93
C VAL A 344 -0.80 -18.69 18.99
N ASN A 345 -2.07 -18.59 18.60
CA ASN A 345 -3.15 -18.18 19.50
C ASN A 345 -3.42 -19.19 20.63
N ALA A 346 -3.29 -20.49 20.35
CA ALA A 346 -3.41 -21.56 21.33
C ALA A 346 -2.14 -21.75 22.18
N ARG A 347 -1.07 -20.97 21.90
CA ARG A 347 0.23 -21.08 22.56
C ARG A 347 0.84 -22.48 22.48
N VAL A 348 0.70 -23.17 21.35
CA VAL A 348 1.29 -24.52 21.17
C VAL A 348 2.80 -24.46 21.42
N GLY A 349 3.35 -25.42 22.16
CA GLY A 349 4.79 -25.46 22.46
C GLY A 349 5.65 -25.88 21.26
N ARG A 350 5.16 -26.85 20.48
CA ARG A 350 5.91 -27.42 19.35
C ARG A 350 5.02 -27.88 18.20
N LEU A 351 5.50 -27.66 16.98
CA LEU A 351 4.99 -28.23 15.74
C LEU A 351 5.97 -29.29 15.22
N VAL A 352 5.45 -30.44 14.79
CA VAL A 352 6.17 -31.45 14.02
C VAL A 352 5.37 -31.70 12.75
N PHE A 353 6.01 -31.60 11.57
CA PHE A 353 5.32 -31.92 10.32
C PHE A 353 6.13 -32.83 9.39
N GLY A 354 5.40 -33.54 8.53
CA GLY A 354 5.95 -34.45 7.53
C GLY A 354 6.30 -33.76 6.21
N ALA A 355 5.40 -33.81 5.24
CA ALA A 355 5.63 -33.22 3.92
C ALA A 355 5.53 -31.68 3.95
N ARG A 356 6.31 -31.01 3.10
CA ARG A 356 6.20 -29.55 2.90
C ARG A 356 5.06 -29.21 1.97
N SER A 357 4.47 -28.03 2.18
CA SER A 357 3.42 -27.50 1.30
C SER A 357 3.93 -26.26 0.57
N LEU A 358 4.39 -26.46 -0.68
CA LEU A 358 5.00 -25.39 -1.47
C LEU A 358 4.00 -24.31 -1.88
N ASP A 359 2.70 -24.64 -1.93
CA ASP A 359 1.66 -23.74 -2.42
C ASP A 359 0.96 -22.94 -1.30
N ASN A 360 1.04 -23.39 -0.05
CA ASN A 360 0.33 -22.73 1.06
C ASN A 360 1.01 -22.83 2.45
N GLY A 361 2.17 -23.45 2.55
CA GLY A 361 2.86 -23.72 3.82
C GLY A 361 3.34 -22.45 4.51
N ALA A 362 3.05 -22.32 5.80
CA ALA A 362 3.32 -21.12 6.59
C ALA A 362 4.31 -21.34 7.74
N CYS A 363 5.03 -22.45 7.74
CA CYS A 363 6.01 -22.84 8.75
C CYS A 363 7.37 -23.21 8.15
N GLY A 364 7.71 -22.64 6.98
CA GLY A 364 8.99 -22.85 6.29
C GLY A 364 8.94 -22.75 4.77
N SER A 365 7.78 -22.93 4.13
CA SER A 365 7.68 -22.86 2.66
C SER A 365 7.44 -21.43 2.15
N LEU A 366 6.28 -20.83 2.43
CA LEU A 366 5.95 -19.46 2.00
C LEU A 366 6.11 -18.44 3.12
N TYR A 367 5.77 -18.85 4.34
CA TYR A 367 5.86 -18.02 5.54
C TYR A 367 6.54 -18.78 6.67
N GLN A 368 6.87 -18.05 7.73
CA GLN A 368 7.47 -18.59 8.94
C GLN A 368 6.75 -18.04 10.18
N LEU A 369 5.44 -18.29 10.29
CA LEU A 369 4.61 -17.70 11.34
C LEU A 369 4.97 -18.18 12.75
N GLY A 370 5.43 -19.43 12.90
CA GLY A 370 5.76 -19.99 14.21
C GLY A 370 6.97 -19.38 14.90
N SER A 371 7.79 -18.61 14.18
CA SER A 371 8.98 -17.93 14.71
C SER A 371 9.06 -16.47 14.24
N ASP A 372 7.91 -15.82 14.06
CA ASP A 372 7.85 -14.39 13.76
C ASP A 372 7.91 -13.59 15.07
N PRO A 373 8.99 -12.82 15.32
CA PRO A 373 9.19 -12.12 16.59
C PRO A 373 8.20 -10.97 16.82
N ARG A 374 7.36 -10.63 15.82
CA ARG A 374 6.30 -9.63 15.94
C ARG A 374 5.04 -10.20 16.59
N LEU A 375 4.92 -11.53 16.67
CA LEU A 375 3.78 -12.21 17.29
C LEU A 375 4.01 -12.40 18.79
N ASN A 376 2.94 -12.63 19.55
CA ASN A 376 2.95 -12.71 21.02
C ASN A 376 3.31 -14.12 21.56
N HIS A 377 3.61 -15.07 20.67
CA HIS A 377 4.00 -16.44 20.99
C HIS A 377 4.79 -17.03 19.82
N GLU A 378 5.84 -17.78 20.16
CA GLU A 378 6.66 -18.54 19.20
C GLU A 378 6.64 -20.02 19.60
N PHE A 379 6.73 -20.90 18.61
CA PHE A 379 6.75 -22.35 18.83
C PHE A 379 7.86 -23.02 18.04
N ALA A 380 8.46 -24.05 18.63
CA ALA A 380 9.52 -24.80 17.97
C ALA A 380 8.95 -25.63 16.81
N THR A 381 9.62 -25.64 15.66
CA THR A 381 9.19 -26.41 14.49
C THR A 381 10.22 -27.49 14.17
N ILE A 382 9.76 -28.74 14.04
CA ILE A 382 10.53 -29.87 13.52
C ILE A 382 9.89 -30.28 12.20
N ALA A 383 10.58 -29.98 11.10
CA ALA A 383 10.12 -30.26 9.76
C ALA A 383 10.58 -31.64 9.27
N ASP A 384 9.97 -32.08 8.17
CA ASP A 384 10.45 -33.18 7.33
C ASP A 384 10.45 -34.58 8.00
N VAL A 385 9.63 -34.79 9.04
CA VAL A 385 9.52 -36.09 9.74
C VAL A 385 8.70 -37.08 8.92
N ARG A 386 9.34 -38.13 8.41
CA ARG A 386 8.72 -39.08 7.45
C ARG A 386 8.18 -38.37 6.20
N ALA A 387 8.86 -37.32 5.75
CA ALA A 387 8.43 -36.49 4.63
C ALA A 387 8.09 -37.27 3.36
N ALA A 388 8.89 -38.28 3.01
CA ALA A 388 8.64 -39.14 1.84
C ALA A 388 7.29 -39.87 1.95
N GLU A 389 7.04 -40.54 3.07
CA GLU A 389 5.81 -41.29 3.30
C GLU A 389 4.57 -40.38 3.34
N CYS A 390 4.71 -39.19 3.96
CA CYS A 390 3.64 -38.19 3.96
C CYS A 390 3.39 -37.60 2.55
N GLY A 391 4.44 -37.39 1.76
CA GLY A 391 4.35 -36.91 0.38
C GLY A 391 3.76 -37.95 -0.56
N ASP A 392 4.08 -39.23 -0.36
CA ASP A 392 3.53 -40.34 -1.13
C ASP A 392 2.02 -40.50 -0.90
N LEU A 393 1.55 -40.30 0.34
CA LEU A 393 0.11 -40.30 0.65
C LEU A 393 -0.64 -39.20 -0.10
N LEU A 394 -0.07 -37.99 -0.18
CA LEU A 394 -0.64 -36.87 -0.95
C LEU A 394 -0.61 -37.14 -2.45
N SER A 395 0.52 -37.62 -2.96
CA SER A 395 0.69 -37.92 -4.39
C SER A 395 -0.26 -39.03 -4.84
N SER A 396 -0.40 -40.09 -4.04
CA SER A 396 -1.32 -41.21 -4.30
C SER A 396 -2.78 -40.77 -4.27
N TYR A 397 -3.13 -39.84 -3.38
CA TYR A 397 -4.46 -39.24 -3.31
C TYR A 397 -4.80 -38.45 -4.57
N PHE A 398 -3.93 -37.52 -4.99
CA PHE A 398 -4.17 -36.72 -6.19
C PHE A 398 -4.10 -37.56 -7.48
N ALA A 399 -3.29 -38.62 -7.50
CA ALA A 399 -3.28 -39.58 -8.59
C ALA A 399 -4.57 -40.41 -8.68
N GLY A 400 -5.29 -40.59 -7.57
CA GLY A 400 -6.59 -41.27 -7.56
C GLY A 400 -7.78 -40.39 -7.93
N LEU A 401 -7.59 -39.06 -7.95
CA LEU A 401 -8.58 -38.05 -8.38
C LEU A 401 -8.43 -37.64 -9.86
N ARG A 402 -7.30 -37.99 -10.49
CA ARG A 402 -7.04 -37.84 -11.92
C ARG A 402 -7.43 -39.11 -12.66
#